data_AF-A0A8T6HEK9-F1
#
_entry.id   AF-A0A8T6HEK9-F1
#
_cell.length_a   1.000
_cell.length_b   1.000
_cell.length_c   1.000
_cell.angle_alpha   90.00
_cell.angle_beta   90.00
_cell.angle_gamma   90.00
#
_symmetry.space_group_name_H-M   'P 1'
#
loop_
_entity.id
_entity.type
_entity.pdbx_description
1 polymer ?
#
loop_
_entity_poly.entity_id
_entity_poly.type
_entity_poly.pdbx_seq_one_letter_code
_entity_poly.pdbx_strand_id
1 'polypeptide(L)' 'MIVSFQGDGTEDVFNGRDTRRARRTCPASIWSVARRKLDLLDAAAVNEDLAAPPGNRL' A
#
# COMPACT_ATOMS: atom_id res chain seq x y z
N MET A 1 -10.36 3.43 4.04
CA MET A 1 -10.33 4.24 2.78
C MET A 1 -9.20 5.25 2.87
N ILE A 2 -8.22 5.16 1.98
CA ILE A 2 -7.10 6.09 1.91
C ILE A 2 -7.58 7.38 1.24
N VAL A 3 -7.52 8.48 1.98
CA VAL A 3 -7.95 9.80 1.51
C VAL A 3 -6.81 10.63 0.91
N SER A 4 -5.57 10.30 1.25
CA SER A 4 -4.38 11.00 0.76
C SER A 4 -3.11 10.16 0.93
N PHE A 5 -2.08 10.51 0.16
CA PHE A 5 -0.74 9.95 0.27
C PHE A 5 0.25 11.05 0.60
N GLN A 6 1.20 10.78 1.49
CA GLN A 6 2.28 11.72 1.79
C GLN A 6 3.25 11.92 0.62
N GLY A 7 3.39 10.91 -0.25
CA GLY A 7 4.31 10.96 -1.38
C GLY A 7 3.75 10.34 -2.64
N ASP A 8 3.91 11.06 -3.75
CA ASP A 8 3.50 10.66 -5.09
C ASP A 8 4.00 9.26 -5.51
N GLY A 9 5.18 8.85 -5.02
CA GLY A 9 5.71 7.52 -5.31
C GLY A 9 4.92 6.41 -4.62
N THR A 10 4.39 6.65 -3.42
CA THR A 10 3.51 5.71 -2.71
C THR A 10 2.15 5.62 -3.40
N GLU A 11 1.62 6.77 -3.84
CA GLU A 11 0.39 6.82 -4.63
C GLU A 11 0.54 6.04 -5.95
N ASP A 12 1.67 6.19 -6.64
CA ASP A 12 1.90 5.42 -7.86
C ASP A 12 2.00 3.92 -7.61
N VAL A 13 2.68 3.50 -6.54
CA VAL A 13 2.74 2.09 -6.16
C VAL A 13 1.34 1.57 -5.86
N PHE A 14 0.52 2.30 -5.10
CA PHE A 14 -0.88 1.96 -4.82
C PHE A 14 -1.68 1.77 -6.11
N ASN A 15 -1.61 2.74 -7.02
CA ASN A 15 -2.31 2.73 -8.31
C ASN A 15 -1.70 1.75 -9.33
N GLY A 16 -0.59 1.07 -9.01
CA GLY A 16 0.10 0.17 -9.94
C GLY A 16 0.77 0.88 -11.12
N ARG A 17 1.11 2.17 -10.99
CA ARG A 17 1.76 2.97 -12.03
C ARG A 17 3.26 2.72 -12.01
N ASP A 18 3.79 2.25 -13.13
CA ASP A 18 5.21 1.98 -13.26
C ASP A 18 6.02 3.24 -13.62
N THR A 19 6.30 4.07 -12.61
CA THR A 19 7.03 5.33 -12.77
C THR A 19 8.41 5.30 -12.10
N ARG A 20 9.28 6.23 -12.49
CA ARG A 20 10.58 6.43 -11.82
C ARG A 20 10.44 6.72 -10.32
N ARG A 21 9.41 7.47 -9.93
CA ARG A 21 9.14 7.78 -8.51
C ARG A 21 8.65 6.54 -7.76
N ALA A 22 7.76 5.73 -8.35
CA ALA A 22 7.31 4.47 -7.77
C ALA A 22 8.49 3.50 -7.51
N ARG A 23 9.35 3.29 -8.52
CA ARG A 23 10.52 2.40 -8.41
C ARG A 23 11.56 2.93 -7.41
N ARG A 24 11.64 4.24 -7.22
CA ARG A 24 12.51 4.87 -6.21
C ARG A 24 11.94 4.74 -4.80
N THR A 25 10.62 4.81 -4.64
CA THR A 25 9.94 4.70 -3.34
C THR A 25 9.89 3.27 -2.84
N CYS A 26 9.59 2.31 -3.72
CA CYS A 26 9.46 0.91 -3.38
C CYS A 26 10.14 0.03 -4.43
N PRO A 27 11.01 -0.93 -4.06
CA PRO A 27 11.57 -1.88 -5.01
C PRO A 27 10.48 -2.70 -5.70
N ALA A 28 10.56 -2.80 -7.04
CA ALA A 28 9.56 -3.51 -7.85
C ALA A 28 9.36 -4.99 -7.41
N SER A 29 10.40 -5.62 -6.86
CA SER A 29 10.36 -7.00 -6.36
C SER A 29 9.35 -7.23 -5.23
N ILE A 30 8.99 -6.19 -4.48
CA ILE A 30 8.04 -6.28 -3.36
C ILE A 30 6.72 -5.56 -3.62
N TRP A 31 6.48 -5.05 -4.83
CA TRP A 31 5.27 -4.28 -5.13
C TRP A 31 3.98 -5.05 -4.89
N SER A 32 3.97 -6.36 -5.14
CA SER A 32 2.82 -7.22 -4.85
C SER A 32 2.45 -7.18 -3.37
N VAL A 33 3.44 -7.23 -2.48
CA VAL A 33 3.25 -7.17 -1.03
C VAL A 33 2.86 -5.76 -0.61
N ALA A 34 3.56 -4.73 -1.11
CA ALA A 34 3.28 -3.34 -0.78
C ALA A 34 1.85 -2.94 -1.15
N ARG A 35 1.40 -3.28 -2.36
CA ARG A 35 0.03 -3.01 -2.82
C ARG A 35 -0.99 -3.73 -1.95
N ARG A 36 -0.81 -5.02 -1.69
CA ARG A 36 -1.71 -5.77 -0.80
C ARG A 36 -1.83 -5.14 0.59
N LYS A 37 -0.75 -4.57 1.14
CA LYS A 37 -0.80 -3.86 2.44
C LYS A 37 -1.58 -2.55 2.35
N LEU A 38 -1.35 -1.77 1.29
CA LEU A 38 -2.08 -0.53 1.04
C LEU A 38 -3.57 -0.79 0.78
N ASP A 39 -3.90 -1.87 0.06
CA ASP A 39 -5.28 -2.30 -0.17
C ASP A 39 -6.01 -2.66 1.14
N LEU A 40 -5.31 -3.31 2.09
CA LEU A 40 -5.88 -3.58 3.42
C LEU A 40 -6.15 -2.29 4.21
N LEU A 41 -5.23 -1.32 4.16
CA LEU A 41 -5.44 0.00 4.77
C LEU A 41 -6.58 0.77 4.10
N ASP A 42 -6.74 0.62 2.78
CA ASP A 42 -7.83 1.22 2.03
C ASP A 42 -9.18 0.58 2.35
N ALA A 43 -9.22 -0.74 2.56
CA ALA A 43 -10.45 -1.46 2.89
C ALA A 43 -10.88 -1.32 4.36
N ALA A 44 -9.95 -1.05 5.29
CA ALA A 44 -10.25 -0.96 6.71
C ALA A 44 -11.22 0.19 7.03
N ALA A 45 -12.27 -0.14 7.78
CA ALA A 45 -13.23 0.81 8.35
C ALA A 45 -12.86 1.14 9.81
N VAL A 46 -12.30 0.17 10.53
CA VAL A 46 -11.81 0.32 11.90
C VAL A 46 -10.41 -0.31 12.03
N ASN A 47 -9.69 0.02 13.11
CA ASN A 47 -8.31 -0.47 13.29
C ASN A 47 -8.26 -2.00 13.46
N GLU A 48 -9.29 -2.59 14.04
CA GLU A 48 -9.44 -4.02 14.25
C GLU A 48 -9.49 -4.80 12.93
N ASP A 49 -9.93 -4.19 11.83
CA ASP A 49 -9.94 -4.82 10.51
C ASP A 49 -8.53 -5.19 10.05
N LEU A 50 -7.51 -4.46 10.54
CA LEU A 50 -6.10 -4.74 10.25
C LEU A 50 -5.59 -5.99 10.96
N ALA A 51 -6.31 -6.53 11.95
CA ALA A 51 -5.96 -7.83 12.53
C ALA A 51 -6.20 -8.99 11.54
N ALA A 52 -7.04 -8.77 10.52
CA ALA A 52 -7.16 -9.66 9.37
C ALA A 52 -6.21 -9.21 8.25
N PRO A 53 -5.63 -10.13 7.46
CA PRO A 53 -5.52 -11.58 7.61
C PRO A 53 -4.49 -12.01 8.68
N PRO A 54 -4.49 -13.27 9.15
CA PRO A 54 -3.54 -13.75 10.14
C PRO A 54 -2.09 -13.50 9.71
N GLY A 55 -1.26 -13.04 10.66
CA GLY A 55 0.12 -12.66 10.39
C GLY A 55 0.28 -11.27 9.75
N ASN A 56 -0.78 -10.45 9.66
CA ASN A 56 -0.63 -9.02 9.44
C ASN A 56 0.14 -8.40 10.61
N ARG A 57 1.16 -7.59 10.29
CA ARG A 57 2.04 -6.90 11.25
C ARG A 57 2.10 -5.40 10.96
N LEU A 58 0.98 -4.86 10.45
CA LEU A 58 0.78 -3.43 10.27
C LEU A 58 0.51 -2.77 11.62
#